data_AF-A0A937IY76-F1
#
_entry.id   AF-A0A937IY76-F1
#
_cell.length_a   1.000
_cell.length_b   1.000
_cell.length_c   1.000
_cell.angle_alpha   90.00
_cell.angle_beta   90.00
_cell.angle_gamma   90.00
#
_symmetry.space_group_name_H-M   'P 1'
#
loop_
_entity.id
_entity.type
_entity.pdbx_description
1 polymer ?
#
loop_
_entity_poly.entity_id
_entity_poly.type
_entity_poly.pdbx_seq_one_letter_code
_entity_poly.pdbx_strand_id
1 'polypeptide(L)'
;MRATHGILPALVAVFMLTSCGLSLSLQEEVTAAPDYTSLESWASHPEFADYSDSSIANQQANQFGVPVFFVYPTVHFPEKGGSWSADISDPEYQASVITPIKYQAPAFNVAGPVFTPYYRQAAYQVYNVAPNPTTARAYHIAYEDVKAAFDQFLVEIGPGTPFLLAGHSQGADHLEHLINSHLTSAHLDRLVVAYLVGMPIDQCKIVIPICRDETQTGCFCSWRTYAEGATVKNKLDENCIGVTNPILWNTSKEPAESNQNLGAFVRYGEPLISGITGARIENGVVYAQRPHFPGSWLLRTKNYHRGDINLYFASIQENLSRRLLLYLREHPEAVQ
;
A
#
# COMPACT_ATOMS: atom_id res chain seq x y z
N MET A 1 -48.64 -24.66 12.55
CA MET A 1 -48.26 -23.41 11.89
C MET A 1 -46.74 -23.37 11.78
N ARG A 2 -46.20 -23.64 10.58
CA ARG A 2 -44.76 -23.61 10.29
C ARG A 2 -44.41 -22.18 9.87
N ALA A 3 -43.57 -21.49 10.65
CA ALA A 3 -43.03 -20.19 10.27
C ALA A 3 -41.79 -20.39 9.41
N THR A 4 -41.93 -20.19 8.10
CA THR A 4 -40.82 -20.13 7.16
C THR A 4 -40.08 -18.81 7.35
N HIS A 5 -38.84 -18.86 7.85
CA HIS A 5 -37.93 -17.73 7.84
C HIS A 5 -37.46 -17.49 6.41
N GLY A 6 -37.96 -16.41 5.80
CA GLY A 6 -37.52 -15.93 4.51
C GLY A 6 -36.08 -15.44 4.61
N ILE A 7 -35.20 -16.07 3.83
CA ILE A 7 -33.82 -15.62 3.60
C ILE A 7 -33.93 -14.33 2.79
N LEU A 8 -33.62 -13.19 3.43
CA LEU A 8 -33.46 -11.92 2.75
C LEU A 8 -32.21 -12.02 1.85
N PRO A 9 -32.27 -11.79 0.53
CA PRO A 9 -31.09 -11.80 -0.29
C PRO A 9 -30.26 -10.56 0.06
N ALA A 10 -29.02 -10.78 0.51
CA ALA A 10 -28.04 -9.73 0.67
C ALA A 10 -27.84 -9.04 -0.69
N LEU A 11 -28.20 -7.76 -0.75
CA LEU A 11 -27.93 -6.89 -1.89
C LEU A 11 -26.42 -6.87 -2.14
N VAL A 12 -26.00 -7.61 -3.16
CA VAL A 12 -24.70 -7.43 -3.79
C VAL A 12 -24.75 -6.06 -4.45
N ALA A 13 -24.04 -5.09 -3.87
CA ALA A 13 -23.75 -3.83 -4.54
C ALA A 13 -22.88 -4.14 -5.76
N VAL A 14 -23.53 -4.36 -6.89
CA VAL A 14 -22.90 -4.33 -8.20
C VAL A 14 -22.55 -2.87 -8.44
N PHE A 15 -21.28 -2.50 -8.22
CA PHE A 15 -20.73 -1.28 -8.78
C PHE A 15 -20.80 -1.41 -10.30
N MET A 16 -21.89 -0.89 -10.89
CA MET A 16 -21.91 -0.61 -12.31
C MET A 16 -20.84 0.44 -12.54
N LEU A 17 -19.77 0.05 -13.24
CA LEU A 17 -18.80 0.97 -13.80
C LEU A 17 -19.52 1.81 -14.86
N THR A 18 -20.09 2.94 -14.45
CA THR A 18 -20.20 4.07 -15.36
C THR A 18 -18.78 4.44 -15.73
N SER A 19 -18.42 4.15 -16.99
CA SER A 19 -17.23 4.69 -17.62
C SER A 19 -17.44 6.19 -17.82
N CYS A 20 -17.47 6.96 -16.72
CA CYS A 20 -17.28 8.40 -16.77
C CYS A 20 -15.83 8.62 -17.17
N GLY A 21 -15.62 9.07 -18.42
CA GLY A 21 -14.29 9.35 -18.93
C GLY A 21 -13.62 10.39 -18.02
N LEU A 22 -12.49 10.02 -17.43
CA LEU A 22 -11.65 10.93 -16.65
C LEU A 22 -11.37 12.18 -17.49
N SER A 23 -11.71 13.34 -16.95
CA SER A 23 -11.54 14.60 -17.65
C SER A 23 -10.17 15.22 -17.37
N LEU A 24 -9.63 15.90 -18.37
CA LEU A 24 -8.43 16.74 -18.26
C LEU A 24 -8.73 18.16 -17.79
N SER A 25 -10.00 18.60 -17.84
CA SER A 25 -10.41 19.92 -17.37
C SER A 25 -10.76 19.83 -15.88
N LEU A 26 -9.73 19.66 -15.05
CA LEU A 26 -9.81 19.75 -13.60
C LEU A 26 -9.38 21.14 -13.14
N GLN A 27 -9.89 21.55 -11.99
CA GLN A 27 -9.59 22.81 -11.33
C GLN A 27 -8.32 22.70 -10.48
N GLU A 28 -7.58 23.79 -10.36
CA GLU A 28 -6.37 23.89 -9.53
C GLU A 28 -6.67 24.51 -8.15
N GLU A 29 -7.92 24.44 -7.68
CA GLU A 29 -8.25 24.88 -6.32
C GLU A 29 -7.63 23.92 -5.30
N VAL A 30 -6.81 24.48 -4.42
CA VAL A 30 -6.08 23.75 -3.38
C VAL A 30 -6.57 24.25 -2.03
N THR A 31 -7.08 23.33 -1.22
CA THR A 31 -7.49 23.62 0.15
C THR A 31 -6.28 23.86 1.05
N ALA A 32 -6.53 24.36 2.27
CA ALA A 32 -5.46 24.59 3.24
C ALA A 32 -4.67 23.29 3.51
N ALA A 33 -3.37 23.44 3.82
CA ALA A 33 -2.55 22.29 4.20
C ALA A 33 -3.10 21.65 5.49
N PRO A 34 -3.14 20.32 5.59
CA PRO A 34 -3.51 19.63 6.82
C PRO A 34 -2.59 20.00 7.98
N ASP A 35 -3.14 20.11 9.18
CA ASP A 35 -2.36 20.19 10.41
C ASP A 35 -2.20 18.79 11.00
N TYR A 36 -1.03 18.18 10.82
CA TYR A 36 -0.80 16.81 11.28
C TYR A 36 -0.67 16.69 12.79
N THR A 37 -0.59 17.78 13.55
CA THR A 37 -0.73 17.73 15.02
C THR A 37 -2.17 17.46 15.47
N SER A 38 -3.13 17.59 14.55
CA SER A 38 -4.54 17.25 14.78
C SER A 38 -4.85 15.83 14.31
N LEU A 39 -5.54 15.06 15.17
CA LEU A 39 -6.06 13.72 14.84
C LEU A 39 -7.01 13.73 13.62
N GLU A 40 -7.64 14.86 13.30
CA GLU A 40 -8.53 14.99 12.13
C GLU A 40 -7.78 14.86 10.79
N SER A 41 -6.46 15.07 10.78
CA SER A 41 -5.62 14.91 9.59
C SER A 41 -5.17 13.46 9.37
N TRP A 42 -5.60 12.52 10.21
CA TRP A 42 -5.20 11.11 10.16
C TRP A 42 -6.39 10.21 9.83
N ALA A 43 -6.20 9.33 8.84
CA ALA A 43 -7.13 8.25 8.51
C ALA A 43 -6.91 7.01 9.39
N SER A 44 -5.69 6.84 9.92
CA SER A 44 -5.35 5.86 10.96
C SER A 44 -4.37 6.45 11.95
N HIS A 45 -4.60 6.20 13.25
CA HIS A 45 -3.77 6.72 14.34
C HIS A 45 -3.93 5.85 15.60
N PRO A 46 -2.89 5.61 16.41
CA PRO A 46 -3.02 4.83 17.66
C PRO A 46 -3.96 5.43 18.72
N GLU A 47 -4.43 6.66 18.55
CA GLU A 47 -5.33 7.33 19.51
C GLU A 47 -6.82 7.06 19.24
N PHE A 48 -7.16 6.45 18.10
CA PHE A 48 -8.53 6.04 17.81
C PHE A 48 -8.56 4.69 17.10
N ALA A 49 -9.66 3.96 17.25
CA ALA A 49 -9.82 2.67 16.57
C ALA A 49 -10.29 2.88 15.12
N ASP A 50 -9.65 2.21 14.18
CA ASP A 50 -10.05 2.20 12.78
C ASP A 50 -9.87 0.81 12.13
N TYR A 51 -10.06 0.69 10.82
CA TYR A 51 -9.94 -0.61 10.17
C TYR A 51 -8.50 -1.14 10.10
N SER A 52 -7.48 -0.29 10.20
CA SER A 52 -6.07 -0.67 10.24
C SER A 52 -5.75 -1.54 11.46
N ASP A 53 -6.54 -1.45 12.55
CA ASP A 53 -6.41 -2.28 13.75
C ASP A 53 -7.01 -3.69 13.60
N SER A 54 -7.60 -4.01 12.44
CA SER A 54 -8.29 -5.27 12.23
C SER A 54 -7.34 -6.48 12.31
N SER A 55 -7.62 -7.42 13.21
CA SER A 55 -6.98 -8.74 13.23
C SER A 55 -7.61 -9.63 12.15
N ILE A 56 -6.94 -9.78 11.00
CA ILE A 56 -7.38 -10.65 9.90
C ILE A 56 -6.75 -12.04 10.05
N ALA A 57 -7.57 -13.09 9.92
CA ALA A 57 -7.15 -14.50 10.00
C ALA A 57 -6.33 -14.88 11.25
N ASN A 58 -6.74 -14.36 12.42
CA ASN A 58 -6.14 -14.64 13.73
C ASN A 58 -4.67 -14.20 13.88
N GLN A 59 -4.18 -13.31 13.01
CA GLN A 59 -2.91 -12.63 13.24
C GLN A 59 -3.12 -11.48 14.23
N GLN A 60 -2.38 -11.52 15.33
CA GLN A 60 -2.46 -10.50 16.36
C GLN A 60 -1.93 -9.17 15.81
N ALA A 61 -2.78 -8.16 15.75
CA ALA A 61 -2.34 -6.80 15.47
C ALA A 61 -1.46 -6.27 16.61
N ASN A 62 -0.52 -5.39 16.27
CA ASN A 62 0.42 -4.74 17.18
C ASN A 62 1.23 -5.74 18.03
N GLN A 63 1.76 -6.79 17.40
CA GLN A 63 2.52 -7.83 18.10
C GLN A 63 3.92 -7.36 18.50
N PHE A 64 4.57 -6.52 17.68
CA PHE A 64 5.97 -6.13 17.89
C PHE A 64 6.14 -4.67 18.37
N GLY A 65 5.07 -3.87 18.42
CA GLY A 65 5.13 -2.47 18.84
C GLY A 65 5.91 -1.55 17.90
N VAL A 66 6.26 -1.99 16.68
CA VAL A 66 7.03 -1.20 15.72
C VAL A 66 6.09 -0.44 14.79
N PRO A 67 6.01 0.91 14.88
CA PRO A 67 5.02 1.70 14.14
C PRO A 67 5.17 1.62 12.62
N VAL A 68 4.04 1.68 11.92
CA VAL A 68 3.98 1.64 10.46
C VAL A 68 3.46 2.98 9.94
N PHE A 69 4.26 3.67 9.15
CA PHE A 69 3.78 4.81 8.36
C PHE A 69 3.26 4.30 7.02
N PHE A 70 1.93 4.27 6.87
CA PHE A 70 1.25 3.74 5.69
C PHE A 70 0.72 4.88 4.81
N VAL A 71 1.01 4.83 3.50
CA VAL A 71 0.51 5.80 2.51
C VAL A 71 -0.34 5.07 1.47
N TYR A 72 -1.64 5.37 1.47
CA TYR A 72 -2.63 4.67 0.64
C TYR A 72 -2.51 5.00 -0.86
N PRO A 73 -3.03 4.13 -1.74
CA PRO A 73 -3.04 4.35 -3.19
C PRO A 73 -4.03 5.43 -3.61
N THR A 74 -4.05 5.75 -4.90
CA THR A 74 -5.01 6.74 -5.41
C THR A 74 -6.45 6.31 -5.16
N VAL A 75 -7.17 7.15 -4.42
CA VAL A 75 -8.63 7.10 -4.20
C VAL A 75 -9.34 8.32 -4.79
N HIS A 76 -8.60 9.36 -5.17
CA HIS A 76 -9.11 10.56 -5.84
C HIS A 76 -9.23 10.37 -7.36
N PHE A 77 -10.47 10.13 -7.82
CA PHE A 77 -10.82 9.94 -9.24
C PHE A 77 -11.85 10.98 -9.70
N PRO A 78 -11.47 12.27 -9.76
CA PRO A 78 -12.41 13.35 -10.05
C PRO A 78 -12.93 13.28 -11.49
N GLU A 79 -14.21 13.60 -11.66
CA GLU A 79 -14.85 13.80 -12.96
C GLU A 79 -14.52 15.18 -13.54
N LYS A 80 -15.12 15.49 -14.70
CA LYS A 80 -15.01 16.81 -15.33
C LYS A 80 -15.42 17.93 -14.39
N GLY A 81 -14.55 18.91 -14.21
CA GLY A 81 -14.78 20.04 -13.32
C GLY A 81 -14.44 19.78 -11.85
N GLY A 82 -14.01 18.57 -11.49
CA GLY A 82 -13.43 18.29 -10.16
C GLY A 82 -12.03 18.90 -10.00
N SER A 83 -11.37 18.64 -8.86
CA SER A 83 -10.06 19.23 -8.53
C SER A 83 -8.87 18.30 -8.82
N TRP A 84 -7.72 18.87 -9.17
CA TRP A 84 -6.44 18.19 -9.23
C TRP A 84 -5.92 17.68 -7.87
N SER A 85 -6.37 18.29 -6.78
CA SER A 85 -5.98 17.95 -5.41
C SER A 85 -7.23 17.61 -4.60
N ALA A 86 -7.22 16.48 -3.90
CA ALA A 86 -8.32 16.11 -3.01
C ALA A 86 -8.44 17.11 -1.85
N ASP A 87 -9.69 17.36 -1.41
CA ASP A 87 -9.96 18.05 -0.16
C ASP A 87 -10.02 17.00 0.97
N ILE A 88 -9.12 17.10 1.94
CA ILE A 88 -9.08 16.15 3.06
C ILE A 88 -10.30 16.23 3.99
N SER A 89 -11.06 17.33 3.93
CA SER A 89 -12.28 17.53 4.71
C SER A 89 -13.54 17.05 3.99
N ASP A 90 -13.43 16.67 2.71
CA ASP A 90 -14.56 16.14 1.94
C ASP A 90 -14.95 14.73 2.44
N PRO A 91 -16.18 14.53 2.95
CA PRO A 91 -16.64 13.24 3.43
C PRO A 91 -16.62 12.13 2.36
N GLU A 92 -16.81 12.46 1.07
CA GLU A 92 -16.76 11.47 -0.01
C GLU A 92 -15.32 10.98 -0.25
N TYR A 93 -14.36 11.89 -0.18
CA TYR A 93 -12.94 11.57 -0.22
C TYR A 93 -12.54 10.71 0.98
N GLN A 94 -12.92 11.12 2.20
CA GLN A 94 -12.65 10.35 3.42
C GLN A 94 -13.27 8.94 3.36
N ALA A 95 -14.50 8.80 2.87
CA ALA A 95 -15.14 7.51 2.67
C ALA A 95 -14.40 6.63 1.65
N SER A 96 -13.79 7.23 0.63
CA SER A 96 -12.98 6.52 -0.35
C SER A 96 -11.67 6.01 0.24
N VAL A 97 -11.05 6.78 1.14
CA VAL A 97 -9.84 6.38 1.90
C VAL A 97 -10.09 5.17 2.80
N ILE A 98 -11.29 4.99 3.34
CA ILE A 98 -11.62 3.83 4.18
C ILE A 98 -11.31 2.50 3.46
N THR A 99 -11.45 2.44 2.13
CA THR A 99 -11.21 1.20 1.37
C THR A 99 -9.77 0.68 1.52
N PRO A 100 -8.71 1.43 1.17
CA PRO A 100 -7.33 0.97 1.41
C PRO A 100 -6.99 0.78 2.90
N ILE A 101 -7.53 1.59 3.82
CA ILE A 101 -7.35 1.37 5.27
C ILE A 101 -7.93 0.01 5.70
N LYS A 102 -9.06 -0.38 5.11
CA LYS A 102 -9.73 -1.64 5.43
C LYS A 102 -9.12 -2.87 4.78
N TYR A 103 -8.59 -2.74 3.56
CA TYR A 103 -8.16 -3.87 2.75
C TYR A 103 -6.65 -4.02 2.60
N GLN A 104 -5.86 -2.98 2.86
CA GLN A 104 -4.41 -2.99 2.61
C GLN A 104 -3.60 -2.73 3.88
N ALA A 105 -3.94 -1.70 4.66
CA ALA A 105 -3.20 -1.36 5.89
C ALA A 105 -3.05 -2.53 6.88
N PRO A 106 -4.06 -3.40 7.11
CA PRO A 106 -3.93 -4.49 8.08
C PRO A 106 -2.95 -5.59 7.65
N ALA A 107 -2.43 -5.57 6.41
CA ALA A 107 -1.33 -6.46 6.01
C ALA A 107 -0.04 -6.17 6.79
N PHE A 108 0.08 -4.95 7.34
CA PHE A 108 1.29 -4.47 8.01
C PHE A 108 1.13 -4.33 9.54
N ASN A 109 -0.10 -4.41 10.06
CA ASN A 109 -0.40 -4.11 11.46
C ASN A 109 0.13 -5.14 12.47
N VAL A 110 0.61 -6.31 12.02
CA VAL A 110 1.32 -7.25 12.91
C VAL A 110 2.55 -6.58 13.52
N ALA A 111 3.17 -5.63 12.80
CA ALA A 111 4.32 -4.87 13.26
C ALA A 111 3.99 -3.98 14.46
N GLY A 112 2.93 -3.17 14.36
CA GLY A 112 2.65 -2.13 15.34
C GLY A 112 1.46 -1.25 14.94
N PRO A 113 1.24 -0.14 15.67
CA PRO A 113 0.22 0.84 15.31
C PRO A 113 0.46 1.43 13.92
N VAL A 114 -0.60 1.65 13.17
CA VAL A 114 -0.55 2.20 11.82
C VAL A 114 -0.89 3.69 11.84
N PHE A 115 -0.04 4.49 11.22
CA PHE A 115 -0.22 5.91 11.00
C PHE A 115 -0.49 6.13 9.52
N THR A 116 -1.66 6.66 9.19
CA THR A 116 -2.02 6.96 7.80
C THR A 116 -2.57 8.37 7.66
N PRO A 117 -1.90 9.29 6.95
CA PRO A 117 -2.36 10.66 6.84
C PRO A 117 -3.47 10.81 5.79
N TYR A 118 -4.48 11.64 6.05
CA TYR A 118 -5.18 12.30 4.96
C TYR A 118 -4.22 13.31 4.32
N TYR A 119 -4.13 13.33 2.99
CA TYR A 119 -3.29 14.28 2.24
C TYR A 119 -4.07 14.80 1.05
N ARG A 120 -3.72 15.99 0.54
CA ARG A 120 -4.36 16.58 -0.66
C ARG A 120 -3.93 15.82 -1.91
N GLN A 121 -4.43 14.60 -2.01
CA GLN A 121 -4.00 13.57 -2.94
C GLN A 121 -4.12 14.06 -4.38
N ALA A 122 -3.08 13.83 -5.16
CA ALA A 122 -3.08 14.19 -6.56
C ALA A 122 -4.04 13.28 -7.34
N ALA A 123 -4.90 13.89 -8.14
CA ALA A 123 -5.87 13.19 -8.98
C ALA A 123 -5.19 12.10 -9.84
N TYR A 124 -5.84 10.96 -10.01
CA TYR A 124 -5.32 9.82 -10.79
C TYR A 124 -4.78 10.18 -12.18
N GLN A 125 -5.31 11.24 -12.78
CA GLN A 125 -4.87 11.82 -14.04
C GLN A 125 -3.36 12.05 -14.11
N VAL A 126 -2.65 12.34 -13.00
CA VAL A 126 -1.18 12.52 -13.00
C VAL A 126 -0.42 11.32 -13.58
N TYR A 127 -1.01 10.12 -13.58
CA TYR A 127 -0.39 8.90 -14.12
C TYR A 127 -0.65 8.64 -15.60
N ASN A 128 -1.72 9.22 -16.16
CA ASN A 128 -2.23 8.87 -17.49
C ASN A 128 -2.13 9.99 -18.51
N VAL A 129 -1.59 11.14 -18.12
CA VAL A 129 -1.46 12.32 -18.96
C VAL A 129 0.01 12.72 -19.02
N ALA A 130 0.40 13.42 -20.09
CA ALA A 130 1.77 13.90 -20.21
C ALA A 130 2.11 14.85 -19.04
N PRO A 131 3.26 14.68 -18.38
CA PRO A 131 3.71 15.59 -17.33
C PRO A 131 3.70 17.04 -17.81
N ASN A 132 3.16 17.92 -16.99
CA ASN A 132 3.08 19.37 -17.23
C ASN A 132 3.10 20.12 -15.88
N PRO A 133 3.17 21.46 -15.87
CA PRO A 133 3.26 22.22 -14.62
C PRO A 133 2.11 21.95 -13.64
N THR A 134 0.89 21.72 -14.14
CA THR A 134 -0.29 21.45 -13.31
C THR A 134 -0.21 20.06 -12.66
N THR A 135 0.13 19.01 -13.42
CA THR A 135 0.28 17.67 -12.84
C THR A 135 1.46 17.59 -11.88
N ALA A 136 2.56 18.27 -12.19
CA ALA A 136 3.72 18.37 -11.31
C ALA A 136 3.38 19.09 -10.00
N ARG A 137 2.61 20.19 -10.06
CA ARG A 137 2.15 20.93 -8.88
C ARG A 137 1.23 20.08 -8.00
N ALA A 138 0.23 19.43 -8.59
CA ALA A 138 -0.70 18.56 -7.85
C ALA A 138 0.04 17.43 -7.13
N TYR A 139 0.97 16.78 -7.84
CA TYR A 139 1.82 15.73 -7.27
C TYR A 139 2.73 16.25 -6.15
N HIS A 140 3.32 17.44 -6.33
CA HIS A 140 4.17 18.07 -5.33
C HIS A 140 3.39 18.43 -4.05
N ILE A 141 2.18 18.96 -4.17
CA ILE A 141 1.31 19.24 -3.01
C ILE A 141 1.04 17.96 -2.22
N ALA A 142 0.65 16.89 -2.91
CA ALA A 142 0.40 15.60 -2.27
C ALA A 142 1.66 15.06 -1.55
N TYR A 143 2.83 15.22 -2.16
CA TYR A 143 4.10 14.84 -1.54
C TYR A 143 4.44 15.68 -0.30
N GLU A 144 4.30 17.00 -0.35
CA GLU A 144 4.59 17.88 0.80
C GLU A 144 3.71 17.53 2.00
N ASP A 145 2.44 17.18 1.77
CA ASP A 145 1.53 16.70 2.80
C ASP A 145 2.01 15.36 3.40
N VAL A 146 2.38 14.38 2.58
CA VAL A 146 2.94 13.09 3.05
C VAL A 146 4.23 13.30 3.84
N LYS A 147 5.11 14.22 3.38
CA LYS A 147 6.34 14.58 4.08
C LYS A 147 6.05 15.23 5.43
N ALA A 148 5.12 16.18 5.50
CA ALA A 148 4.73 16.84 6.75
C ALA A 148 4.09 15.86 7.74
N ALA A 149 3.28 14.92 7.27
CA ALA A 149 2.75 13.83 8.09
C ALA A 149 3.86 12.92 8.62
N PHE A 150 4.84 12.59 7.78
CA PHE A 150 5.98 11.78 8.20
C PHE A 150 6.85 12.49 9.25
N ASP A 151 7.05 13.80 9.10
CA ASP A 151 7.75 14.62 10.10
C ASP A 151 7.05 14.56 11.46
N GLN A 152 5.71 14.67 11.48
CA GLN A 152 4.92 14.53 12.69
C GLN A 152 4.95 13.10 13.26
N PHE A 153 4.84 12.08 12.40
CA PHE A 153 4.99 10.68 12.80
C PHE A 153 6.32 10.44 13.53
N LEU A 154 7.43 10.98 13.03
CA LEU A 154 8.74 10.87 13.69
C LEU A 154 8.80 11.56 15.06
N VAL A 155 8.06 12.65 15.25
CA VAL A 155 7.92 13.31 16.56
C VAL A 155 7.18 12.39 17.52
N GLU A 156 6.08 11.77 17.09
CA GLU A 156 5.22 10.96 17.95
C GLU A 156 5.84 9.63 18.36
N ILE A 157 6.51 8.94 17.42
CA ILE A 157 7.20 7.70 17.75
C ILE A 157 8.50 7.96 18.52
N GLY A 158 9.00 9.20 18.51
CA GLY A 158 10.25 9.58 19.17
C GLY A 158 11.51 9.25 18.36
N PRO A 159 12.69 9.74 18.79
CA PRO A 159 13.93 9.74 18.00
C PRO A 159 14.65 8.39 17.91
N GLY A 160 14.31 7.40 18.75
CA GLY A 160 14.97 6.09 18.79
C GLY A 160 14.14 4.93 18.22
N THR A 161 12.84 5.13 18.01
CA THR A 161 11.92 4.04 17.72
C THR A 161 12.09 3.54 16.29
N PRO A 162 12.34 2.24 16.05
CA PRO A 162 12.37 1.70 14.70
C PRO A 162 11.00 1.86 14.03
N PHE A 163 10.95 1.94 12.72
CA PHE A 163 9.69 2.08 12.00
C PHE A 163 9.69 1.37 10.65
N LEU A 164 8.50 1.20 10.11
CA LEU A 164 8.27 0.69 8.77
C LEU A 164 7.66 1.76 7.88
N LEU A 165 7.99 1.69 6.61
CA LEU A 165 7.30 2.42 5.55
C LEU A 165 6.50 1.42 4.72
N ALA A 166 5.24 1.70 4.45
CA ALA A 166 4.42 0.88 3.56
C ALA A 166 3.57 1.77 2.67
N GLY A 167 3.59 1.54 1.36
CA GLY A 167 2.79 2.31 0.43
C GLY A 167 2.35 1.48 -0.76
N HIS A 168 1.21 1.86 -1.33
CA HIS A 168 0.71 1.29 -2.58
C HIS A 168 0.51 2.38 -3.62
N SER A 169 0.85 2.10 -4.87
CA SER A 169 0.60 3.00 -6.00
C SER A 169 1.19 4.40 -5.72
N GLN A 170 0.37 5.45 -5.65
CA GLN A 170 0.84 6.80 -5.36
C GLN A 170 1.55 6.94 -4.02
N GLY A 171 1.12 6.18 -3.00
CA GLY A 171 1.83 6.14 -1.73
C GLY A 171 3.23 5.55 -1.84
N ALA A 172 3.43 4.55 -2.71
CA ALA A 172 4.76 3.99 -2.96
C ALA A 172 5.68 5.00 -3.65
N ASP A 173 5.18 5.76 -4.65
CA ASP A 173 5.97 6.82 -5.29
C ASP A 173 6.36 7.92 -4.28
N HIS A 174 5.41 8.35 -3.41
CA HIS A 174 5.69 9.35 -2.40
C HIS A 174 6.72 8.87 -1.38
N LEU A 175 6.66 7.60 -0.96
CA LEU A 175 7.65 7.01 -0.06
C LEU A 175 9.01 6.83 -0.73
N GLU A 176 9.08 6.44 -2.00
CA GLU A 176 10.34 6.43 -2.76
C GLU A 176 10.96 7.84 -2.82
N HIS A 177 10.14 8.87 -3.07
CA HIS A 177 10.61 10.25 -3.07
C HIS A 177 11.11 10.65 -1.67
N LEU A 178 10.32 10.40 -0.63
CA LEU A 178 10.65 10.67 0.77
C LEU A 178 11.98 10.04 1.19
N ILE A 179 12.19 8.76 0.87
CA ILE A 179 13.42 8.00 1.15
C ILE A 179 14.64 8.69 0.52
N ASN A 180 14.49 9.20 -0.71
CA ASN A 180 15.61 9.77 -1.46
C ASN A 180 15.92 11.23 -1.11
N SER A 181 14.91 12.04 -0.80
CA SER A 181 15.05 13.50 -0.66
C SER A 181 14.96 14.00 0.77
N HIS A 182 14.42 13.20 1.70
CA HIS A 182 14.09 13.68 3.05
C HIS A 182 14.66 12.83 4.18
N LEU A 183 14.77 11.50 4.01
CA LEU A 183 15.34 10.65 5.05
C LEU A 183 16.84 10.91 5.24
N THR A 184 17.23 11.20 6.48
CA THR A 184 18.64 11.32 6.87
C THR A 184 19.21 9.93 7.18
N SER A 185 20.54 9.82 7.29
CA SER A 185 21.17 8.57 7.75
C SER A 185 20.60 8.09 9.08
N ALA A 186 20.34 9.00 10.03
CA ALA A 186 19.73 8.66 11.32
C ALA A 186 18.30 8.13 11.19
N HIS A 187 17.53 8.58 10.19
CA HIS A 187 16.22 8.01 9.90
C HIS A 187 16.36 6.61 9.27
N LEU A 188 17.31 6.45 8.33
CA LEU A 188 17.56 5.17 7.64
C LEU A 188 18.09 4.09 8.58
N ASP A 189 18.88 4.45 9.59
CA ASP A 189 19.38 3.52 10.62
C ASP A 189 18.24 2.89 11.45
N ARG A 190 17.08 3.53 11.48
CA ARG A 190 15.86 3.07 12.19
C ARG A 190 14.83 2.40 11.27
N LEU A 191 15.06 2.43 9.95
CA LEU A 191 14.15 1.85 8.98
C LEU A 191 14.31 0.33 8.97
N VAL A 192 13.30 -0.39 9.45
CA VAL A 192 13.30 -1.86 9.40
C VAL A 192 13.13 -2.32 7.95
N VAL A 193 12.11 -1.80 7.27
CA VAL A 193 11.80 -2.11 5.86
C VAL A 193 10.88 -1.07 5.25
N ALA A 194 11.04 -0.82 3.95
CA ALA A 194 10.05 -0.13 3.12
C ALA A 194 9.33 -1.10 2.15
N TYR A 195 8.01 -1.27 2.27
CA TYR A 195 7.19 -1.95 1.25
C TYR A 195 6.64 -0.93 0.25
N LEU A 196 7.25 -0.85 -0.91
CA LEU A 196 6.94 0.12 -1.97
C LEU A 196 6.20 -0.59 -3.11
N VAL A 197 4.90 -0.81 -2.92
CA VAL A 197 4.12 -1.75 -3.74
C VAL A 197 3.36 -1.01 -4.86
N GLY A 198 3.22 -1.62 -6.02
CA GLY A 198 2.38 -1.09 -7.11
C GLY A 198 3.05 -0.05 -8.00
N MET A 199 4.34 0.24 -7.82
CA MET A 199 5.10 1.16 -8.68
C MET A 199 6.43 0.55 -9.14
N PRO A 200 6.95 0.95 -10.32
CA PRO A 200 8.28 0.55 -10.75
C PRO A 200 9.33 1.37 -9.98
N ILE A 201 9.80 0.84 -8.85
CA ILE A 201 10.82 1.50 -8.00
C ILE A 201 12.18 1.46 -8.71
N ASP A 202 12.84 2.62 -8.81
CA ASP A 202 14.12 2.76 -9.50
C ASP A 202 15.28 2.34 -8.59
N GLN A 203 15.61 1.04 -8.58
CA GLN A 203 16.67 0.48 -7.75
C GLN A 203 18.07 1.03 -8.11
N CYS A 204 18.21 1.68 -9.28
CA CYS A 204 19.45 2.33 -9.68
C CYS A 204 19.60 3.74 -9.06
N LYS A 205 18.55 4.28 -8.45
CA LYS A 205 18.54 5.63 -7.84
C LYS A 205 18.19 5.65 -6.37
N ILE A 206 17.32 4.76 -5.91
CA ILE A 206 16.89 4.75 -4.52
C ILE A 206 18.08 4.49 -3.57
N VAL A 207 18.16 5.24 -2.46
CA VAL A 207 19.34 5.25 -1.57
C VAL A 207 19.50 4.01 -0.69
N ILE A 208 18.46 3.18 -0.58
CA ILE A 208 18.47 1.91 0.16
C ILE A 208 18.45 0.72 -0.80
N PRO A 209 19.09 -0.41 -0.46
CA PRO A 209 19.11 -1.58 -1.33
C PRO A 209 17.74 -2.28 -1.36
N ILE A 210 17.48 -3.04 -2.43
CA ILE A 210 16.40 -4.03 -2.43
C ILE A 210 16.73 -5.15 -1.43
N CYS A 211 15.71 -5.65 -0.73
CA CYS A 211 15.87 -6.78 0.18
C CYS A 211 16.24 -8.05 -0.61
N ARG A 212 17.31 -8.72 -0.17
CA ARG A 212 17.85 -9.95 -0.78
C ARG A 212 17.30 -11.22 -0.14
N ASP A 213 16.84 -11.13 1.10
CA ASP A 213 16.23 -12.22 1.85
C ASP A 213 15.11 -11.73 2.78
N GLU A 214 14.41 -12.69 3.38
CA GLU A 214 13.22 -12.42 4.21
C GLU A 214 13.53 -11.64 5.50
N THR A 215 14.79 -11.60 5.92
CA THR A 215 15.22 -11.08 7.23
C THR A 215 16.02 -9.78 7.15
N GLN A 216 16.56 -9.44 5.98
CA GLN A 216 17.31 -8.21 5.76
C GLN A 216 16.49 -6.98 6.16
N THR A 217 17.13 -6.04 6.86
CA THR A 217 16.57 -4.74 7.24
C THR A 217 17.27 -3.58 6.53
N GLY A 218 16.77 -2.34 6.70
CA GLY A 218 17.33 -1.18 6.02
C GLY A 218 17.21 -1.25 4.49
N CYS A 219 16.21 -1.99 4.00
CA CYS A 219 16.02 -2.31 2.59
C CYS A 219 14.55 -2.13 2.17
N PHE A 220 14.30 -2.16 0.86
CA PHE A 220 12.94 -2.10 0.32
C PHE A 220 12.49 -3.41 -0.34
N CYS A 221 11.19 -3.67 -0.29
CA CYS A 221 10.49 -4.68 -1.06
C CYS A 221 9.52 -3.99 -2.03
N SER A 222 9.46 -4.42 -3.28
CA SER A 222 8.54 -3.83 -4.27
C SER A 222 8.08 -4.85 -5.31
N TRP A 223 6.84 -4.74 -5.76
CA TRP A 223 6.32 -5.54 -6.86
C TRP A 223 5.10 -4.87 -7.51
N ARG A 224 4.82 -5.29 -8.73
CA ARG A 224 3.57 -5.02 -9.46
C ARG A 224 3.09 -6.33 -10.04
N THR A 225 1.82 -6.64 -9.90
CA THR A 225 1.28 -7.96 -10.19
C THR A 225 0.51 -7.96 -11.51
N TYR A 226 0.88 -8.86 -12.41
CA TYR A 226 0.22 -9.06 -13.68
C TYR A 226 -0.16 -10.53 -13.86
N ALA A 227 -1.25 -10.77 -14.58
CA ALA A 227 -1.61 -12.12 -15.01
C ALA A 227 -0.52 -12.70 -15.93
N GLU A 228 -0.25 -13.99 -15.81
CA GLU A 228 0.60 -14.69 -16.77
C GLU A 228 0.20 -14.40 -18.23
N GLY A 229 1.19 -14.14 -19.09
CA GLY A 229 0.96 -13.75 -20.48
C GLY A 229 0.38 -12.34 -20.67
N ALA A 230 0.45 -11.47 -19.67
CA ALA A 230 0.21 -10.04 -19.84
C ALA A 230 1.44 -9.34 -20.47
N THR A 231 1.18 -8.44 -21.41
CA THR A 231 2.21 -7.54 -21.92
C THR A 231 2.38 -6.38 -20.96
N VAL A 232 3.62 -6.12 -20.55
CA VAL A 232 3.98 -5.01 -19.66
C VAL A 232 4.73 -3.94 -20.45
N LYS A 233 4.44 -2.68 -20.15
CA LYS A 233 5.21 -1.53 -20.63
C LYS A 233 5.84 -0.85 -19.43
N ASN A 234 7.17 -0.92 -19.34
CA ASN A 234 7.92 -0.26 -18.29
C ASN A 234 8.29 1.16 -18.71
N LYS A 235 8.18 2.11 -17.77
CA LYS A 235 8.69 3.48 -17.94
C LYS A 235 10.19 3.56 -17.67
N LEU A 236 10.71 2.64 -16.84
CA LEU A 236 12.12 2.48 -16.50
C LEU A 236 12.75 1.32 -17.28
N ASP A 237 14.08 1.32 -17.38
CA ASP A 237 14.83 0.13 -17.79
C ASP A 237 14.52 -1.02 -16.83
N GLU A 238 14.27 -2.21 -17.37
CA GLU A 238 13.97 -3.42 -16.58
C GLU A 238 15.04 -3.70 -15.52
N ASN A 239 16.31 -3.51 -15.87
CA ASN A 239 17.43 -3.76 -14.95
C ASN A 239 17.44 -2.78 -13.77
N CYS A 240 16.80 -1.62 -13.92
CA CYS A 240 16.65 -0.63 -12.85
C CYS A 240 15.33 -0.75 -12.09
N ILE A 241 14.46 -1.72 -12.41
CA ILE A 241 13.24 -1.93 -11.61
C ILE A 241 13.54 -2.93 -10.49
N GLY A 242 13.47 -2.47 -9.25
CA GLY A 242 13.52 -3.35 -8.09
C GLY A 242 12.27 -4.22 -8.00
N VAL A 243 12.43 -5.55 -7.98
CA VAL A 243 11.32 -6.50 -7.81
C VAL A 243 11.66 -7.56 -6.78
N THR A 244 10.80 -7.69 -5.77
CA THR A 244 10.84 -8.73 -4.75
C THR A 244 9.74 -9.73 -5.02
N ASN A 245 10.03 -11.01 -4.89
CA ASN A 245 9.02 -12.06 -4.92
C ASN A 245 8.21 -11.99 -3.61
N PRO A 246 6.90 -11.68 -3.62
CA PRO A 246 6.10 -11.48 -2.41
C PRO A 246 5.71 -12.79 -1.68
N ILE A 247 6.32 -13.91 -2.08
CA ILE A 247 6.20 -15.21 -1.40
C ILE A 247 7.58 -15.68 -0.91
N LEU A 248 8.63 -15.56 -1.73
CA LEU A 248 9.99 -16.01 -1.39
C LEU A 248 10.85 -14.94 -0.71
N TRP A 249 10.42 -13.68 -0.74
CA TRP A 249 11.10 -12.53 -0.14
C TRP A 249 12.55 -12.34 -0.59
N ASN A 250 12.81 -12.66 -1.85
CA ASN A 250 14.08 -12.46 -2.53
C ASN A 250 13.85 -11.99 -3.97
N THR A 251 14.94 -11.74 -4.71
CA THR A 251 14.90 -11.27 -6.10
C THR A 251 15.10 -12.39 -7.12
N SER A 252 14.95 -13.66 -6.71
CA SER A 252 15.12 -14.80 -7.60
C SER A 252 14.05 -14.82 -8.70
N LYS A 253 14.46 -15.23 -9.90
CA LYS A 253 13.52 -15.49 -11.01
C LYS A 253 12.84 -16.85 -10.90
N GLU A 254 13.25 -17.68 -9.93
CA GLU A 254 12.58 -18.94 -9.64
C GLU A 254 11.11 -18.68 -9.22
N PRO A 255 10.15 -19.42 -9.77
CA PRO A 255 8.76 -19.26 -9.41
C PRO A 255 8.51 -19.72 -7.97
N ALA A 256 7.67 -18.97 -7.27
CA ALA A 256 6.98 -19.44 -6.08
C ALA A 256 5.68 -20.13 -6.52
N GLU A 257 5.52 -21.38 -6.12
CA GLU A 257 4.31 -22.15 -6.36
C GLU A 257 3.14 -21.59 -5.55
N SER A 258 1.91 -21.73 -6.06
CA SER A 258 0.75 -21.13 -5.40
C SER A 258 0.53 -21.64 -3.98
N ASN A 259 0.83 -22.92 -3.72
CA ASN A 259 0.73 -23.53 -2.38
C ASN A 259 1.68 -22.90 -1.33
N GLN A 260 2.68 -22.12 -1.75
CA GLN A 260 3.55 -21.35 -0.86
C GLN A 260 2.93 -20.00 -0.47
N ASN A 261 1.88 -19.55 -1.17
CA ASN A 261 1.12 -18.36 -0.80
C ASN A 261 0.25 -18.64 0.43
N LEU A 262 0.57 -17.96 1.53
CA LEU A 262 -0.04 -18.21 2.83
C LEU A 262 -1.49 -17.74 2.91
N GLY A 263 -1.91 -16.82 2.04
CA GLY A 263 -3.28 -16.34 2.06
C GLY A 263 -3.49 -15.00 1.39
N ALA A 264 -4.47 -14.95 0.49
CA ALA A 264 -4.97 -13.71 -0.09
C ALA A 264 -6.22 -13.20 0.62
N PHE A 265 -6.28 -11.88 0.78
CA PHE A 265 -7.42 -11.18 1.38
C PHE A 265 -8.35 -10.62 0.29
N VAL A 266 -9.39 -11.37 -0.05
CA VAL A 266 -10.31 -11.01 -1.13
C VAL A 266 -11.53 -10.23 -0.62
N ARG A 267 -12.09 -10.63 0.52
CA ARG A 267 -13.32 -10.04 1.05
C ARG A 267 -13.24 -9.87 2.55
N TYR A 268 -13.61 -8.67 3.01
CA TYR A 268 -13.67 -8.37 4.44
C TYR A 268 -14.73 -9.23 5.14
N GLY A 269 -14.36 -9.78 6.29
CA GLY A 269 -15.19 -10.70 7.06
C GLY A 269 -15.17 -12.15 6.57
N GLU A 270 -14.48 -12.46 5.47
CA GLU A 270 -14.24 -13.83 5.02
C GLU A 270 -12.79 -14.26 5.37
N PRO A 271 -12.53 -15.57 5.52
CA PRO A 271 -11.17 -16.08 5.73
C PRO A 271 -10.23 -15.77 4.57
N LEU A 272 -8.93 -15.74 4.84
CA LEU A 272 -7.91 -15.67 3.80
C LEU A 272 -7.93 -16.95 2.94
N ILE A 273 -7.65 -16.79 1.65
CA ILE A 273 -7.61 -17.90 0.68
C ILE A 273 -6.14 -18.26 0.45
N SER A 274 -5.66 -19.31 1.10
CA SER A 274 -4.33 -19.88 0.83
C SER A 274 -4.29 -20.50 -0.57
N GLY A 275 -3.13 -20.50 -1.21
CA GLY A 275 -2.99 -21.19 -2.51
C GLY A 275 -3.54 -20.43 -3.71
N ILE A 276 -3.98 -19.17 -3.56
CA ILE A 276 -4.77 -18.50 -4.60
C ILE A 276 -3.99 -18.25 -5.90
N THR A 277 -2.69 -17.95 -5.77
CA THR A 277 -1.78 -17.64 -6.87
C THR A 277 -0.33 -17.72 -6.39
N GLY A 278 0.57 -18.06 -7.30
CA GLY A 278 2.02 -18.01 -7.12
C GLY A 278 2.60 -16.65 -7.51
N ALA A 279 3.93 -16.61 -7.63
CA ALA A 279 4.65 -15.40 -8.00
C ALA A 279 5.94 -15.75 -8.74
N ARG A 280 6.13 -15.16 -9.93
CA ARG A 280 7.36 -15.30 -10.73
C ARG A 280 7.84 -13.95 -11.22
N ILE A 281 9.10 -13.61 -10.95
CA ILE A 281 9.69 -12.35 -11.39
C ILE A 281 10.13 -12.46 -12.85
N GLU A 282 9.64 -11.56 -13.71
CA GLU A 282 10.07 -11.42 -15.10
C GLU A 282 9.64 -10.05 -15.64
N ASN A 283 10.41 -9.45 -16.56
CA ASN A 283 10.07 -8.18 -17.22
C ASN A 283 9.82 -7.01 -16.24
N GLY A 284 10.51 -6.98 -15.10
CA GLY A 284 10.38 -5.94 -14.08
C GLY A 284 9.01 -5.96 -13.35
N VAL A 285 8.34 -7.10 -13.31
CA VAL A 285 7.06 -7.32 -12.59
C VAL A 285 7.00 -8.72 -11.96
N VAL A 286 5.95 -8.96 -11.18
CA VAL A 286 5.54 -10.29 -10.74
C VAL A 286 4.41 -10.79 -11.64
N TYR A 287 4.61 -11.94 -12.27
CA TYR A 287 3.55 -12.69 -12.91
C TYR A 287 2.91 -13.66 -11.93
N ALA A 288 1.57 -13.69 -11.97
CA ALA A 288 0.72 -14.49 -11.10
C ALA A 288 -0.28 -15.28 -11.95
N GLN A 289 -0.54 -16.54 -11.57
CA GLN A 289 -1.67 -17.28 -12.16
C GLN A 289 -2.97 -16.55 -11.85
N ARG A 290 -3.97 -16.72 -12.71
CA ARG A 290 -5.30 -16.13 -12.48
C ARG A 290 -5.84 -16.59 -11.12
N PRO A 291 -6.14 -15.69 -10.17
CA PRO A 291 -6.65 -16.08 -8.87
C PRO A 291 -8.06 -16.70 -8.99
N HIS A 292 -8.28 -17.79 -8.26
CA HIS A 292 -9.55 -18.50 -8.23
C HIS A 292 -10.25 -18.28 -6.89
N PHE A 293 -11.41 -17.63 -6.93
CA PHE A 293 -12.25 -17.34 -5.76
C PHE A 293 -13.70 -17.11 -6.22
N PRO A 294 -14.70 -17.19 -5.32
CA PRO A 294 -16.08 -16.89 -5.67
C PRO A 294 -16.23 -15.53 -6.37
N GLY A 295 -16.65 -15.53 -7.63
CA GLY A 295 -16.79 -14.31 -8.44
C GLY A 295 -15.56 -13.93 -9.28
N SER A 296 -14.46 -14.68 -9.25
CA SER A 296 -13.24 -14.37 -10.03
C SER A 296 -13.45 -14.45 -11.56
N TRP A 297 -14.58 -14.98 -12.04
CA TRP A 297 -15.00 -14.89 -13.44
C TRP A 297 -15.28 -13.44 -13.90
N LEU A 298 -15.57 -12.52 -12.98
CA LEU A 298 -15.71 -11.09 -13.25
C LEU A 298 -14.36 -10.38 -13.43
N LEU A 299 -13.25 -10.99 -12.99
CA LEU A 299 -11.91 -10.45 -13.15
C LEU A 299 -11.46 -10.59 -14.62
N ARG A 300 -11.67 -9.54 -15.41
CA ARG A 300 -11.33 -9.52 -16.85
C ARG A 300 -9.98 -8.85 -17.15
N THR A 301 -9.45 -8.07 -16.21
CA THR A 301 -8.16 -7.40 -16.35
C THR A 301 -7.00 -8.38 -16.23
N LYS A 302 -5.91 -8.10 -16.96
CA LYS A 302 -4.60 -8.77 -16.80
C LYS A 302 -3.63 -7.99 -15.91
N ASN A 303 -3.99 -6.76 -15.53
CA ASN A 303 -3.26 -5.98 -14.54
C ASN A 303 -3.96 -6.16 -13.18
N TYR A 304 -3.25 -6.75 -12.22
CA TYR A 304 -3.74 -7.03 -10.87
C TYR A 304 -3.33 -5.97 -9.84
N HIS A 305 -2.91 -4.78 -10.28
CA HIS A 305 -2.48 -3.65 -9.45
C HIS A 305 -3.32 -3.42 -8.18
N ARG A 306 -4.66 -3.43 -8.29
CA ARG A 306 -5.55 -3.25 -7.12
C ARG A 306 -5.38 -4.30 -6.03
N GLY A 307 -4.87 -5.47 -6.39
CA GLY A 307 -4.64 -6.61 -5.50
C GLY A 307 -3.18 -6.87 -5.17
N ASP A 308 -2.24 -5.96 -5.49
CA ASP A 308 -0.81 -6.23 -5.26
C ASP A 308 -0.50 -6.60 -3.80
N ILE A 309 -1.11 -5.93 -2.84
CA ILE A 309 -0.99 -6.29 -1.41
C ILE A 309 -1.89 -7.48 -1.09
N ASN A 310 -3.16 -7.40 -1.49
CA ASN A 310 -4.20 -8.37 -1.13
C ASN A 310 -3.93 -9.79 -1.59
N LEU A 311 -3.27 -10.00 -2.72
CA LEU A 311 -2.95 -11.33 -3.24
C LEU A 311 -1.90 -12.08 -2.40
N TYR A 312 -1.12 -11.35 -1.60
CA TYR A 312 -0.01 -11.89 -0.79
C TYR A 312 -0.12 -11.51 0.69
N PHE A 313 -1.33 -11.21 1.14
CA PHE A 313 -1.63 -10.59 2.44
C PHE A 313 -1.01 -11.32 3.64
N ALA A 314 -1.27 -12.62 3.81
CA ALA A 314 -0.68 -13.39 4.91
C ALA A 314 0.82 -13.61 4.73
N SER A 315 1.31 -13.69 3.49
CA SER A 315 2.75 -13.76 3.23
C SER A 315 3.46 -12.50 3.72
N ILE A 316 2.87 -11.31 3.53
CA ILE A 316 3.40 -10.04 4.06
C ILE A 316 3.45 -10.06 5.59
N GLN A 317 2.36 -10.47 6.24
CA GLN A 317 2.31 -10.57 7.70
C GLN A 317 3.38 -11.53 8.26
N GLU A 318 3.54 -12.70 7.64
CA GLU A 318 4.58 -13.66 8.03
C GLU A 318 6.00 -13.10 7.84
N ASN A 319 6.26 -12.42 6.72
CA ASN A 319 7.56 -11.81 6.47
C ASN A 319 7.91 -10.74 7.49
N LEU A 320 6.95 -9.88 7.82
CA LEU A 320 7.08 -8.89 8.88
C LEU A 320 7.39 -9.54 10.22
N SER A 321 6.65 -10.57 10.60
CA SER A 321 6.87 -11.28 11.85
C SER A 321 8.28 -11.85 11.97
N ARG A 322 8.79 -12.49 10.90
CA ARG A 322 10.17 -13.01 10.87
C ARG A 322 11.21 -11.91 10.96
N ARG A 323 11.03 -10.85 10.18
CA ARG A 323 11.96 -9.72 10.12
C ARG A 323 12.05 -8.99 11.45
N LEU A 324 10.91 -8.71 12.07
CA LEU A 324 10.83 -8.00 13.35
C LEU A 324 11.31 -8.85 14.52
N LEU A 325 11.00 -10.15 14.54
CA LEU A 325 11.52 -11.06 15.54
C LEU A 325 13.05 -11.06 15.56
N LEU A 326 13.69 -11.07 14.38
CA LEU A 326 15.14 -11.05 14.28
C LEU A 326 15.72 -9.66 14.60
N TYR A 327 15.12 -8.60 14.05
CA TYR A 327 15.56 -7.23 14.27
C TYR A 327 15.56 -6.87 15.76
N LEU A 328 14.45 -7.12 16.47
CA LEU A 328 14.32 -6.78 17.90
C LEU A 328 15.19 -7.66 18.80
N ARG A 329 15.53 -8.88 18.35
CA ARG A 329 16.50 -9.73 19.05
C ARG A 329 17.92 -9.15 18.93
N GLU A 330 18.25 -8.53 17.80
CA GLU A 330 19.55 -7.93 17.53
C GLU A 330 19.68 -6.50 18.10
N HIS A 331 18.55 -5.82 18.32
CA HIS A 331 18.44 -4.46 18.84
C HIS A 331 17.53 -4.42 20.08
N PRO A 332 17.91 -5.05 21.20
CA PRO A 332 17.07 -5.11 22.41
C PRO A 332 16.75 -3.72 23.01
N GLU A 333 17.56 -2.71 22.72
CA GLU A 333 17.32 -1.30 23.07
C GLU A 333 16.08 -0.71 22.38
N ALA A 334 15.64 -1.29 21.26
CA ALA A 334 14.47 -0.82 20.52
C ALA A 334 13.12 -1.26 21.13
N VAL A 335 13.15 -2.06 22.20
CA VAL A 335 11.97 -2.60 22.90
C VAL A 335 11.56 -1.75 24.12
N GLN A 336 12.37 -0.75 24.50
CA GLN A 336 12.14 0.11 25.67
C GLN A 336 11.25 1.32 25.35
#